data_AF-Q8KPZ0-F1
#
_entry.id   AF-Q8KPZ0-F1
#
_cell.length_a   1.000
_cell.length_b   1.000
_cell.length_c   1.000
_cell.angle_alpha   90.00
_cell.angle_beta   90.00
_cell.angle_gamma   90.00
#
_symmetry.space_group_name_H-M   'P 1'
#
loop_
_entity.id
_entity.type
_entity.pdbx_description
1 polymer ?
#
loop_
_entity_poly.entity_id
_entity_poly.type
_entity_poly.pdbx_seq_one_letter_code
_entity_poly.pdbx_strand_id
1 'polypeptide(L)'
;MRNAKGFTLIELLIVIAIIAILAAVLIPNLLAARKRANDTVVTAYLNDAVKFQEMYQIDNNSYTSNQAALISLGLKSTPANVTFSIVSASANSYCMIAGHSGGTVWFAATPDKGVYKTNTAVTSSQPESCP
;
A
#
# COMPACT_ATOMS: atom_id res chain seq x y z
N MET A 1 10.48 60.07 5.71
CA MET A 1 9.85 59.65 4.45
C MET A 1 10.04 58.14 4.32
N ARG A 2 8.97 57.34 4.43
CA ARG A 2 9.06 55.87 4.32
C ARG A 2 9.12 55.50 2.83
N ASN A 3 10.31 55.13 2.35
CA ASN A 3 10.49 54.51 1.04
C ASN A 3 9.92 53.08 1.09
N ALA A 4 8.63 52.94 0.84
CA ALA A 4 8.04 51.63 0.58
C ALA A 4 8.45 51.20 -0.83
N LYS A 5 9.49 50.35 -0.94
CA LYS A 5 9.79 49.65 -2.19
C LYS A 5 8.65 48.65 -2.45
N GLY A 6 7.86 48.90 -3.49
CA GLY A 6 6.87 47.94 -3.98
C GLY A 6 7.54 46.80 -4.73
N PHE A 7 6.96 45.59 -4.63
CA PHE A 7 7.35 44.43 -5.43
C PHE A 7 7.03 44.72 -6.91
N THR A 8 7.94 44.40 -7.83
CA THR A 8 7.64 44.55 -9.25
C THR A 8 6.83 43.35 -9.74
N LEU A 9 5.92 43.59 -10.69
CA LEU A 9 5.14 42.51 -11.32
C LEU A 9 6.05 41.52 -12.06
N ILE A 10 7.17 42.00 -12.61
CA ILE A 10 8.13 41.16 -13.33
C ILE A 10 8.91 40.24 -12.37
N GLU A 11 9.25 40.70 -11.16
CA GLU A 11 9.87 39.85 -10.13
C GLU A 11 8.95 38.70 -9.74
N LEU A 12 7.66 38.96 -9.54
CA LEU A 12 6.70 37.92 -9.23
C LEU A 12 6.54 36.93 -10.39
N LEU A 13 6.51 37.42 -11.63
CA LEU A 13 6.33 36.61 -12.84
C LEU A 13 7.47 35.61 -13.04
N ILE A 14 8.72 36.05 -12.88
CA ILE A 14 9.88 35.16 -13.04
C ILE A 14 9.90 34.09 -11.94
N VAL A 15 9.52 34.44 -10.71
CA VAL A 15 9.47 33.49 -9.59
C VAL A 15 8.45 32.38 -9.84
N ILE A 16 7.23 32.73 -10.25
CA ILE A 16 6.21 31.70 -10.56
C ILE A 16 6.60 30.86 -11.78
N ALA A 17 7.30 31.44 -12.76
CA ALA A 17 7.79 30.71 -13.92
C ALA A 17 8.82 29.64 -13.53
N ILE A 18 9.77 29.98 -12.65
CA ILE A 18 10.77 29.01 -12.15
C ILE A 18 10.09 27.92 -11.30
N ILE A 19 9.18 28.29 -10.39
CA ILE A 19 8.44 27.32 -9.58
C ILE A 19 7.63 26.36 -10.48
N ALA A 20 7.00 26.87 -11.54
CA ALA A 20 6.25 26.05 -12.49
C ALA A 20 7.13 25.02 -13.21
N ILE A 21 8.33 25.40 -13.65
CA ILE A 21 9.29 24.49 -14.30
C ILE A 21 9.73 23.39 -13.32
N LEU A 22 10.08 23.77 -12.08
CA LEU A 22 10.50 22.80 -11.06
C LEU A 22 9.36 21.85 -10.68
N ALA A 23 8.15 22.38 -10.49
CA ALA A 23 6.96 21.60 -10.14
C ALA A 23 6.61 20.59 -11.25
N ALA A 24 6.72 20.98 -12.52
CA ALA A 24 6.41 20.12 -13.67
C ALA A 24 7.24 18.83 -13.69
N VAL A 25 8.54 18.91 -13.33
CA VAL A 25 9.42 17.74 -13.27
C VAL A 25 9.29 16.99 -11.93
N LEU A 26 9.06 17.72 -10.83
CA LEU A 26 9.06 17.15 -9.48
C LEU A 26 7.79 16.36 -9.15
N ILE A 27 6.61 16.87 -9.52
CA ILE A 27 5.32 16.27 -9.19
C ILE A 27 5.19 14.82 -9.66
N PRO A 28 5.45 14.45 -10.94
CA PRO A 28 5.29 13.07 -11.38
C PRO A 28 6.23 12.11 -10.62
N ASN A 29 7.45 12.55 -10.33
CA ASN A 29 8.40 11.74 -9.56
C ASN A 29 7.93 11.53 -8.12
N LEU A 30 7.41 12.58 -7.47
CA LEU A 30 6.87 12.48 -6.11
C LEU A 30 5.67 11.53 -6.03
N LEU A 31 4.77 11.58 -7.01
CA LEU A 31 3.61 10.67 -7.07
C LEU A 31 4.06 9.21 -7.25
N ALA A 32 5.03 8.96 -8.12
CA ALA A 32 5.59 7.63 -8.30
C ALA A 32 6.31 7.12 -7.03
N ALA A 33 7.07 7.99 -6.35
CA ALA A 33 7.75 7.65 -5.10
C ALA A 33 6.75 7.29 -3.98
N ARG A 34 5.68 8.08 -3.82
CA ARG A 34 4.61 7.79 -2.86
C ARG A 34 3.96 6.44 -3.12
N LYS A 35 3.68 6.13 -4.39
CA LYS A 35 3.12 4.84 -4.78
C LYS A 35 4.04 3.67 -4.42
N ARG A 36 5.34 3.77 -4.72
CA ARG A 36 6.33 2.74 -4.35
C ARG A 36 6.42 2.57 -2.82
N ALA A 37 6.38 3.66 -2.06
CA ALA A 37 6.37 3.59 -0.60
C ALA A 37 5.14 2.85 -0.08
N ASN A 38 3.95 3.11 -0.63
CA ASN A 38 2.74 2.37 -0.28
C ASN A 38 2.81 0.90 -0.70
N ASP A 39 3.36 0.58 -1.88
CA ASP A 39 3.60 -0.80 -2.30
C ASP A 39 4.49 -1.54 -1.28
N THR A 40 5.53 -0.88 -0.74
CA THR A 40 6.37 -1.44 0.33
C THR A 40 5.61 -1.64 1.63
N VAL A 41 4.72 -0.72 2.01
CA VAL A 41 3.88 -0.89 3.21
C VAL A 41 2.95 -2.09 3.05
N VAL A 42 2.34 -2.26 1.88
CA VAL A 42 1.47 -3.41 1.57
C VAL A 42 2.24 -4.72 1.68
N THR A 43 3.40 -4.82 1.04
CA THR A 43 4.19 -6.06 1.08
C THR A 43 4.73 -6.35 2.47
N ALA A 44 5.18 -5.33 3.23
CA ALA A 44 5.60 -5.50 4.61
C ALA A 44 4.47 -6.04 5.50
N TYR A 45 3.28 -5.45 5.37
CA TYR A 45 2.10 -5.90 6.10
C TYR A 45 1.71 -7.34 5.75
N LEU A 46 1.70 -7.71 4.47
CA LEU A 46 1.45 -9.09 4.04
C LEU A 46 2.50 -10.06 4.58
N ASN A 47 3.78 -9.68 4.62
CA ASN A 47 4.82 -10.54 5.20
C ASN A 47 4.60 -10.79 6.69
N ASP A 48 4.15 -9.78 7.44
CA ASP A 48 3.78 -9.97 8.84
C ASP A 48 2.53 -10.85 8.95
N ALA A 49 1.50 -10.61 8.14
CA ALA A 49 0.30 -11.44 8.10
C ALA A 49 0.62 -12.92 7.81
N VAL A 50 1.55 -13.20 6.88
CA VAL A 50 2.04 -14.56 6.59
C VAL A 50 2.62 -15.19 7.85
N LYS A 51 3.52 -14.51 8.56
CA LYS A 51 4.11 -15.05 9.81
C LYS A 51 3.04 -15.41 10.85
N PHE A 52 2.07 -14.52 11.07
CA PHE A 52 0.99 -14.78 12.03
C PHE A 52 0.06 -15.89 11.55
N GLN A 53 -0.14 -16.02 10.24
CA GLN A 53 -0.93 -17.10 9.65
C GLN A 53 -0.23 -18.46 9.83
N GLU A 54 1.09 -18.52 9.64
CA GLU A 54 1.88 -19.72 9.96
C GLU A 54 1.88 -20.05 11.47
N MET A 55 1.99 -19.04 12.34
CA MET A 55 1.87 -19.28 13.79
C MET A 55 0.48 -19.82 14.16
N TYR A 56 -0.58 -19.25 13.59
CA TYR A 56 -1.94 -19.74 13.82
C TYR A 56 -2.11 -21.19 13.37
N GLN A 57 -1.52 -21.58 12.24
CA GLN A 57 -1.51 -22.95 11.73
C GLN A 57 -0.82 -23.93 12.68
N ILE A 58 0.29 -23.53 13.31
CA ILE A 58 1.01 -24.36 14.28
C ILE A 58 0.12 -24.66 15.50
N ASP A 59 -0.63 -23.66 15.97
CA ASP A 59 -1.46 -23.81 17.17
C ASP A 59 -2.81 -24.49 16.92
N ASN A 60 -3.41 -24.28 15.75
CA ASN A 60 -4.79 -24.69 15.45
C ASN A 60 -4.91 -25.74 14.35
N ASN A 61 -3.78 -26.16 13.77
CA ASN A 61 -3.71 -27.14 12.69
C ASN A 61 -4.52 -26.76 11.43
N SER A 62 -4.91 -25.47 11.32
CA SER A 62 -5.60 -24.87 10.18
C SER A 62 -5.33 -23.37 10.14
N TYR A 63 -5.29 -22.80 8.93
CA TYR A 63 -5.19 -21.37 8.71
C TYR A 63 -6.54 -20.72 9.02
N THR A 64 -6.54 -19.43 9.36
CA THR A 64 -7.76 -18.68 9.68
C THR A 64 -8.14 -17.73 8.56
N SER A 65 -9.44 -17.65 8.25
CA SER A 65 -10.02 -16.58 7.42
C SER A 65 -10.42 -15.35 8.26
N ASN A 66 -10.33 -15.46 9.58
CA ASN A 66 -10.68 -14.40 10.51
C ASN A 66 -9.43 -13.58 10.87
N GLN A 67 -9.31 -12.39 10.28
CA GLN A 67 -8.24 -11.45 10.58
C GLN A 67 -8.14 -11.10 12.09
N ALA A 68 -9.24 -11.07 12.83
CA ALA A 68 -9.21 -10.77 14.27
C ALA A 68 -8.46 -11.84 15.08
N ALA A 69 -8.41 -13.09 14.60
CA ALA A 69 -7.62 -14.14 15.21
C ALA A 69 -6.11 -13.85 15.04
N LEU A 70 -5.68 -13.36 13.87
CA LEU A 70 -4.30 -12.94 13.64
C LEU A 70 -3.93 -11.69 14.46
N ILE A 71 -4.86 -10.74 14.59
CA ILE A 71 -4.65 -9.56 15.43
C ILE A 71 -4.47 -9.96 16.91
N SER A 72 -5.24 -10.95 17.38
CA SER A 72 -5.09 -11.49 18.74
C SER A 72 -3.72 -12.13 18.98
N LEU A 73 -3.07 -12.66 17.94
CA LEU A 73 -1.70 -13.18 18.00
C LEU A 73 -0.62 -12.09 17.91
N GLY A 74 -0.98 -10.84 17.59
CA GLY A 74 -0.06 -9.71 17.53
C GLY A 74 0.10 -9.08 16.15
N LEU A 75 -0.68 -9.50 15.14
CA LEU A 75 -0.73 -8.77 13.86
C LEU A 75 -1.24 -7.34 14.11
N LYS A 76 -0.48 -6.34 13.65
CA LYS A 76 -0.90 -4.95 13.75
C LYS A 76 -2.16 -4.71 12.91
N SER A 77 -2.97 -3.72 13.28
CA SER A 77 -4.12 -3.32 12.46
C SER A 77 -3.68 -2.89 11.06
N THR A 78 -4.56 -3.09 10.08
CA THR A 78 -4.32 -2.67 8.69
C THR A 78 -4.02 -1.18 8.60
N PRO A 79 -2.94 -0.77 7.92
CA PRO A 79 -2.64 0.64 7.69
C PRO A 79 -3.80 1.35 6.97
N ALA A 80 -4.05 2.62 7.27
CA ALA A 80 -5.23 3.37 6.79
C ALA A 80 -5.40 3.43 5.26
N ASN A 81 -4.30 3.34 4.49
CA ASN A 81 -4.34 3.37 3.03
C ASN A 81 -4.29 1.98 2.39
N VAL A 82 -4.30 0.90 3.19
CA VAL A 82 -4.18 -0.47 2.73
C VAL A 82 -5.48 -1.21 2.97
N THR A 83 -6.02 -1.76 1.90
CA THR A 83 -7.09 -2.75 1.94
C THR A 83 -6.46 -4.13 2.02
N PHE A 84 -6.82 -4.92 3.02
CA PHE A 84 -6.36 -6.30 3.20
C PHE A 84 -7.57 -7.21 3.40
N SER A 85 -7.47 -8.43 2.89
CA SER A 85 -8.48 -9.46 3.12
C SER A 85 -7.84 -10.85 3.09
N ILE A 86 -8.39 -11.74 3.91
CA ILE A 86 -8.13 -13.17 3.81
C ILE A 86 -9.29 -13.76 3.00
N VAL A 87 -9.03 -14.08 1.74
CA VAL A 87 -10.04 -14.53 0.78
C VAL A 87 -10.45 -15.96 1.06
N SER A 88 -9.48 -16.81 1.39
CA SER A 88 -9.73 -18.20 1.76
C SER A 88 -8.67 -18.70 2.74
N ALA A 89 -9.05 -19.66 3.58
CA ALA A 89 -8.17 -20.34 4.50
C ALA A 89 -8.69 -21.76 4.74
N SER A 90 -7.77 -22.70 4.89
CA SER A 90 -8.03 -24.14 5.07
C SER A 90 -6.91 -24.77 5.89
N ALA A 91 -6.95 -26.08 6.09
CA ALA A 91 -5.91 -26.80 6.81
C ALA A 91 -4.52 -26.74 6.14
N ASN A 92 -4.46 -26.51 4.83
CA ASN A 92 -3.23 -26.66 4.03
C ASN A 92 -2.92 -25.44 3.15
N SER A 93 -3.85 -24.51 3.03
CA SER A 93 -3.69 -23.37 2.14
C SER A 93 -4.46 -22.15 2.62
N TYR A 94 -3.96 -20.97 2.25
CA TYR A 94 -4.66 -19.70 2.39
C TYR A 94 -4.42 -18.83 1.16
N CYS A 95 -5.32 -17.88 0.97
CA CYS A 95 -5.16 -16.78 0.06
C CYS A 95 -5.39 -15.47 0.81
N MET A 96 -4.35 -14.65 0.89
CA MET A 96 -4.44 -13.28 1.38
C MET A 96 -4.17 -12.31 0.24
N ILE A 97 -4.94 -11.22 0.21
CA ILE A 97 -4.76 -10.15 -0.77
C ILE A 97 -4.61 -8.82 -0.05
N ALA A 98 -3.79 -7.95 -0.60
CA ALA A 98 -3.70 -6.57 -0.14
C ALA A 98 -3.40 -5.60 -1.29
N GLY A 99 -3.91 -4.39 -1.16
CA GLY A 99 -3.75 -3.31 -2.12
C GLY A 99 -3.89 -1.97 -1.43
N HIS A 100 -3.54 -0.88 -2.12
CA HIS A 100 -3.76 0.48 -1.64
C HIS A 100 -4.51 1.30 -2.69
N SER A 101 -5.21 2.34 -2.25
CA SER A 101 -6.10 3.16 -3.09
C SER A 101 -5.40 3.91 -4.24
N GLY A 102 -4.07 4.09 -4.16
CA GLY A 102 -3.24 4.64 -5.24
C GLY A 102 -2.43 3.57 -6.00
N GLY A 103 -2.71 2.30 -5.73
CA GLY A 103 -2.02 1.16 -6.32
C GLY A 103 -2.47 0.90 -7.74
N THR A 104 -1.62 0.25 -8.53
CA THR A 104 -2.03 -0.23 -9.87
C THR A 104 -2.37 -1.69 -9.87
N VAL A 105 -1.77 -2.48 -8.97
CA VAL A 105 -2.05 -3.93 -8.88
C VAL A 105 -2.22 -4.37 -7.44
N TRP A 106 -2.90 -5.49 -7.27
CA TRP A 106 -2.97 -6.19 -6.00
C TRP A 106 -1.67 -6.95 -5.71
N PHE A 107 -1.43 -7.20 -4.43
CA PHE A 107 -0.43 -8.11 -3.92
C PHE A 107 -1.17 -9.29 -3.28
N ALA A 108 -0.60 -10.48 -3.40
CA ALA A 108 -1.17 -11.69 -2.86
C ALA A 108 -0.14 -12.42 -2.01
N ALA A 109 -0.62 -13.26 -1.09
CA ALA A 109 0.21 -14.18 -0.36
C ALA A 109 -0.46 -15.55 -0.26
N THR A 110 0.32 -16.59 -0.55
CA THR A 110 -0.07 -18.00 -0.42
C THR A 110 1.07 -18.76 0.26
N PRO A 111 0.80 -19.91 0.90
CA PRO A 111 1.85 -20.69 1.56
C PRO A 111 2.98 -21.10 0.61
N ASP A 112 2.66 -21.39 -0.66
CA ASP A 112 3.65 -21.87 -1.64
C ASP A 112 4.57 -20.76 -2.18
N LYS A 113 4.04 -19.54 -2.34
CA LYS A 113 4.74 -18.44 -3.03
C LYS A 113 5.20 -17.33 -2.08
N GLY A 114 4.75 -17.33 -0.83
CA GLY A 114 4.88 -16.19 0.05
C GLY A 114 4.20 -14.96 -0.55
N VAL A 115 4.73 -13.77 -0.28
CA VAL A 115 4.18 -12.50 -0.81
C VAL A 115 4.66 -12.25 -2.24
N TYR A 116 3.73 -12.03 -3.16
CA TYR A 116 4.04 -11.71 -4.55
C TYR A 116 3.12 -10.63 -5.13
N LYS A 117 3.61 -9.97 -6.18
CA LYS A 117 2.87 -8.98 -6.95
C LYS A 117 2.02 -9.68 -7.99
N THR A 118 0.75 -9.30 -8.10
CA THR A 118 -0.18 -9.86 -9.09
C THR A 118 -0.23 -9.03 -10.37
N ASN A 119 -0.86 -9.59 -11.41
CA ASN A 119 -1.20 -8.84 -12.63
C ASN A 119 -2.63 -8.26 -12.59
N THR A 120 -3.34 -8.42 -11.48
CA THR A 120 -4.72 -7.94 -11.32
C THR A 120 -4.71 -6.48 -10.95
N ALA A 121 -5.37 -5.64 -11.75
CA ALA A 121 -5.45 -4.21 -11.50
C ALA A 121 -6.25 -3.91 -10.23
N VAL A 122 -5.87 -2.87 -9.48
CA VAL A 122 -6.70 -2.35 -8.38
C VAL A 122 -7.92 -1.68 -8.99
N THR A 123 -9.07 -2.37 -8.93
CA THR A 123 -10.38 -1.86 -9.31
C THR A 123 -11.18 -1.50 -8.04
N SER A 124 -12.42 -1.05 -8.20
CA SER A 124 -13.31 -0.76 -7.07
C SER A 124 -13.73 -1.99 -6.25
N SER A 125 -13.43 -3.20 -6.72
CA SER A 125 -13.70 -4.46 -6.02
C SER A 125 -12.40 -5.23 -5.73
N GLN A 126 -12.38 -5.92 -4.58
CA GLN A 126 -11.27 -6.80 -4.20
C GLN A 126 -11.33 -8.10 -5.02
N PRO A 127 -10.18 -8.71 -5.39
CA PRO A 127 -10.14 -10.02 -6.02
C PRO A 127 -10.82 -11.11 -5.17
N GLU A 128 -11.56 -12.01 -5.82
CA GLU A 128 -12.21 -13.16 -5.18
C GLU A 128 -11.28 -14.37 -5.01
N SER A 129 -10.05 -14.30 -5.52
CA SER A 129 -9.03 -15.34 -5.41
C SER A 129 -7.63 -14.76 -5.59
N CYS A 130 -6.62 -15.52 -5.18
CA CYS A 130 -5.21 -15.18 -5.39
C CYS A 130 -4.83 -15.52 -6.84
N PRO A 131 -4.46 -14.53 -7.67
CA PRO A 131 -4.02 -14.74 -9.04
C PRO A 131 -2.66 -15.46 -9.14
#